data_AF-X1LB76-F1
#
_entry.id   AF-X1LB76-F1
#
_cell.length_a   1.000
_cell.length_b   1.000
_cell.length_c   1.000
_cell.angle_alpha   90.00
_cell.angle_beta   90.00
_cell.angle_gamma   90.00
#
_symmetry.space_group_name_H-M   'P 1'
#
loop_
_entity.id
_entity.type
_entity.pdbx_description
1 polymer ?
#
loop_
_entity_poly.entity_id
_entity_poly.type
_entity_poly.pdbx_seq_one_letter_code
_entity_poly.pdbx_strand_id
1 'polypeptide(L)'
;VYLDGYDQHTFWANSKALSLAGIAKDTPNPPNGIIVRDLQTGEPTGAIKEDADALIRKVIPEPSHTEQLTALRAGIKRANRNGLARVQSARWDFGILPFLEELRQDKQLSLRFDIAYLLSEHRLEVSDLSAIENAHKKYHDEWINASTVKLVLDGVVESHTAAFIEPYTDQPSTKGLLFWSPEKYNDAVAQLDKRGLQIYTHAIGDLAVR
;
A
#
# COMPACT_ATOMS: atom_id res chain seq x y z
N VAL A 1 5.00 -21.40 1.05
CA VAL A 1 5.98 -20.39 0.55
C VAL A 1 5.24 -19.49 -0.40
N TYR A 2 5.39 -18.20 -0.19
CA TYR A 2 4.86 -17.14 -1.02
C TYR A 2 5.97 -16.10 -1.18
N LEU A 3 6.21 -15.66 -2.40
CA LEU A 3 7.31 -14.75 -2.76
C LEU A 3 6.73 -13.56 -3.53
N ASP A 4 7.09 -12.36 -3.08
CA ASP A 4 6.78 -11.11 -3.76
C ASP A 4 7.87 -10.78 -4.77
N GLY A 5 7.45 -10.49 -6.00
CA GLY A 5 8.31 -9.89 -7.02
C GLY A 5 8.68 -8.45 -6.63
N TYR A 6 9.85 -8.01 -7.09
CA TYR A 6 10.30 -6.63 -6.90
C TYR A 6 9.32 -5.60 -7.52
N ASP A 7 8.64 -5.99 -8.59
CA ASP A 7 7.64 -5.17 -9.28
C ASP A 7 6.37 -4.94 -8.43
N GLN A 8 6.15 -5.69 -7.35
CA GLN A 8 4.90 -5.72 -6.57
C GLN A 8 3.65 -6.09 -7.40
N HIS A 9 3.85 -6.66 -8.58
CA HIS A 9 2.80 -7.05 -9.53
C HIS A 9 2.86 -8.54 -9.89
N THR A 10 4.01 -9.21 -9.63
CA THR A 10 4.19 -10.64 -9.89
C THR A 10 4.55 -11.38 -8.61
N PHE A 11 3.96 -12.57 -8.42
CA PHE A 11 4.10 -13.36 -7.20
C PHE A 11 4.26 -14.85 -7.49
N TRP A 12 4.88 -15.58 -6.56
CA TRP A 12 5.01 -17.03 -6.65
C TRP A 12 4.58 -17.73 -5.36
N ALA A 13 3.69 -18.69 -5.50
CA ALA A 13 3.18 -19.51 -4.41
C ALA A 13 3.45 -20.99 -4.67
N ASN A 14 3.90 -21.71 -3.65
CA ASN A 14 4.01 -23.16 -3.75
C ASN A 14 2.63 -23.84 -3.66
N SER A 15 2.57 -25.12 -4.02
CA SER A 15 1.34 -25.93 -4.01
C SER A 15 0.59 -25.92 -2.68
N LYS A 16 1.32 -25.88 -1.55
CA LYS A 16 0.70 -25.78 -0.22
C LYS A 16 -0.01 -24.44 0.00
N ALA A 17 0.59 -23.33 -0.42
CA ALA A 17 -0.03 -22.00 -0.32
C ALA A 17 -1.27 -21.90 -1.22
N LEU A 18 -1.20 -22.41 -2.46
CA LEU A 18 -2.35 -22.50 -3.36
C LEU A 18 -3.50 -23.32 -2.74
N SER A 19 -3.18 -24.49 -2.18
CA SER A 19 -4.16 -25.36 -1.53
C SER A 19 -4.83 -24.68 -0.33
N LEU A 20 -4.07 -23.99 0.52
CA LEU A 20 -4.63 -23.23 1.65
C LEU A 20 -5.54 -22.09 1.16
N ALA A 21 -5.15 -21.41 0.08
CA ALA A 21 -5.92 -20.33 -0.54
C ALA A 21 -7.21 -20.79 -1.25
N GLY A 22 -7.36 -22.11 -1.45
CA GLY A 22 -8.46 -22.71 -2.21
C GLY A 22 -8.32 -22.51 -3.72
N ILE A 23 -7.10 -22.29 -4.23
CA ILE A 23 -6.84 -22.12 -5.65
C ILE A 23 -6.66 -23.50 -6.30
N ALA A 24 -7.52 -23.79 -7.28
CA ALA A 24 -7.58 -25.02 -8.05
C ALA A 24 -7.65 -24.73 -9.57
N LYS A 25 -7.77 -25.78 -10.37
CA LYS A 25 -7.84 -25.73 -11.84
C LYS A 25 -8.98 -24.83 -12.36
N ASP A 26 -10.11 -24.79 -11.66
CA ASP A 26 -11.33 -24.10 -12.05
C ASP A 26 -11.54 -22.74 -11.34
N THR A 27 -10.63 -22.35 -10.44
CA THR A 27 -10.70 -21.04 -9.78
C THR A 27 -10.64 -19.92 -10.82
N PRO A 28 -11.64 -19.03 -10.90
CA PRO A 28 -11.62 -17.93 -11.85
C PRO A 28 -10.54 -16.92 -11.47
N ASN A 29 -10.03 -16.22 -12.48
CA ASN A 29 -9.24 -15.02 -12.27
C ASN A 29 -10.12 -13.92 -11.63
N PRO A 30 -9.65 -13.21 -10.59
CA PRO A 30 -10.36 -12.05 -10.10
C PRO A 30 -10.26 -10.89 -11.10
N PRO A 31 -11.08 -9.84 -10.96
CA PRO A 31 -10.87 -8.59 -11.71
C PRO A 31 -9.42 -8.13 -11.59
N ASN A 32 -8.82 -7.72 -12.70
CA ASN A 32 -7.42 -7.30 -12.84
C ASN A 32 -6.35 -8.32 -12.41
N GLY A 33 -6.69 -9.53 -11.95
CA GLY A 33 -5.74 -10.54 -11.50
C GLY A 33 -5.60 -11.71 -12.45
N ILE A 34 -4.44 -12.39 -12.47
CA ILE A 34 -4.24 -13.60 -13.26
C ILE A 34 -3.61 -14.72 -12.42
N ILE A 35 -4.28 -15.87 -12.39
CA ILE A 35 -3.70 -17.16 -11.96
C ILE A 35 -3.07 -17.80 -13.20
N VAL A 36 -1.75 -17.90 -13.25
CA VAL A 36 -1.06 -18.46 -14.42
C VAL A 36 -1.23 -19.98 -14.41
N ARG A 37 -1.75 -20.52 -15.51
CA ARG A 37 -2.04 -21.95 -15.68
C ARG A 37 -1.12 -22.58 -16.70
N ASP A 38 -0.77 -23.83 -16.44
CA ASP A 38 -0.06 -24.66 -17.40
C ASP A 38 -0.99 -24.94 -18.59
N LEU A 39 -0.49 -24.74 -19.81
CA LEU A 39 -1.32 -24.81 -21.03
C LEU A 39 -1.78 -26.23 -21.37
N GLN A 40 -1.08 -27.26 -20.89
CA GLN A 40 -1.41 -28.65 -21.20
C GLN A 40 -2.40 -29.23 -20.18
N THR A 41 -2.16 -28.95 -18.91
CA THR A 41 -2.90 -29.54 -17.78
C THR A 41 -4.01 -28.63 -17.27
N GLY A 42 -3.91 -27.32 -17.46
CA GLY A 42 -4.78 -26.29 -16.88
C GLY A 42 -4.54 -26.03 -15.39
N GLU A 43 -3.60 -26.75 -14.78
CA GLU A 43 -3.29 -26.61 -13.35
C GLU A 43 -2.62 -25.25 -13.07
N PRO A 44 -2.89 -24.62 -11.91
CA PRO A 44 -2.16 -23.44 -11.49
C PRO A 44 -0.66 -23.73 -11.36
N THR A 45 0.16 -22.91 -12.01
CA THR A 45 1.64 -23.05 -12.00
C THR A 45 2.29 -22.56 -10.70
N GLY A 46 1.54 -21.79 -9.90
CA GLY A 46 2.08 -21.06 -8.75
C GLY A 46 2.49 -19.62 -9.06
N ALA A 47 2.63 -19.23 -10.33
CA ALA A 47 2.79 -17.83 -10.70
C ALA A 47 1.43 -17.10 -10.67
N ILE A 48 1.41 -15.95 -10.01
CA ILE A 48 0.22 -15.11 -9.77
C ILE A 48 0.56 -13.68 -10.19
N LYS A 49 -0.40 -12.95 -10.78
CA LYS A 49 -0.22 -11.56 -11.20
C LYS A 49 -1.30 -10.66 -10.64
N GLU A 50 -0.92 -9.43 -10.34
CA GLU A 50 -1.81 -8.33 -9.94
C GLU A 50 -2.73 -8.76 -8.78
N ASP A 51 -3.99 -8.34 -8.80
CA ASP A 51 -5.00 -8.56 -7.75
C ASP A 51 -5.30 -10.04 -7.43
N ALA A 52 -4.78 -11.00 -8.21
CA ALA A 52 -4.91 -12.42 -7.88
C ALA A 52 -4.09 -12.81 -6.64
N ASP A 53 -3.12 -11.99 -6.24
CA ASP A 53 -2.31 -12.20 -5.04
C ASP A 53 -3.14 -12.14 -3.75
N ALA A 54 -4.20 -11.33 -3.73
CA ALA A 54 -5.15 -11.18 -2.63
C ALA A 54 -5.80 -12.52 -2.24
N LEU A 55 -6.00 -13.43 -3.22
CA LEU A 55 -6.51 -14.78 -2.96
C LEU A 55 -5.59 -15.59 -2.06
N ILE A 56 -4.27 -15.35 -2.12
CA ILE A 56 -3.27 -16.04 -1.32
C ILE A 56 -2.95 -15.27 -0.05
N ARG A 57 -2.85 -13.93 -0.11
CA ARG A 57 -2.57 -13.11 1.09
C ARG A 57 -3.54 -13.37 2.24
N LYS A 58 -4.83 -13.62 1.94
CA LYS A 58 -5.86 -13.94 2.95
C LYS A 58 -5.54 -15.16 3.82
N VAL A 59 -4.65 -16.05 3.38
CA VAL A 59 -4.24 -17.25 4.13
C VAL A 59 -2.81 -17.19 4.64
N ILE A 60 -2.10 -16.10 4.39
CA ILE A 60 -0.80 -15.84 4.99
C ILE A 60 -1.05 -15.42 6.43
N PRO A 61 -0.47 -16.11 7.44
CA PRO A 61 -0.59 -15.69 8.82
C PRO A 61 0.01 -14.30 9.02
N GLU A 62 -0.71 -13.45 9.74
CA GLU A 62 -0.17 -12.17 10.18
C GLU A 62 1.06 -12.40 11.08
N PRO A 63 2.13 -11.58 10.93
CA PRO A 63 3.28 -11.67 11.80
C PRO A 63 2.86 -11.47 13.26
N SER A 64 3.40 -12.29 14.15
CA SER A 64 3.18 -12.16 15.58
C SER A 64 3.68 -10.79 16.08
N HIS A 65 3.15 -10.36 17.22
CA HIS A 65 3.57 -9.13 17.88
C HIS A 65 5.10 -9.02 18.03
N THR A 66 5.76 -10.10 18.46
CA THR A 66 7.21 -10.17 18.61
C THR A 66 7.95 -10.05 17.27
N GLU A 67 7.42 -10.66 16.21
CA GLU A 67 8.00 -10.55 14.87
C GLU A 67 7.90 -9.11 14.33
N GLN A 68 6.75 -8.44 14.53
CA GLN A 68 6.57 -7.05 14.12
C GLN A 68 7.55 -6.11 14.84
N LEU A 69 7.68 -6.22 16.16
CA LEU A 69 8.65 -5.43 16.91
C LEU A 69 10.10 -5.74 16.51
N THR A 70 10.42 -7.00 16.23
CA THR A 70 11.75 -7.41 15.77
C THR A 70 12.07 -6.78 14.42
N ALA A 71 11.13 -6.83 13.47
CA ALA A 71 11.26 -6.21 12.15
C ALA A 71 11.40 -4.68 12.26
N LEU A 72 10.57 -4.03 13.08
CA LEU A 72 10.60 -2.59 13.29
C LEU A 72 11.94 -2.12 13.90
N ARG A 73 12.45 -2.82 14.93
CA ARG A 73 13.79 -2.55 15.50
C ARG A 73 14.90 -2.71 14.45
N ALA A 74 14.82 -3.73 13.61
CA ALA A 74 15.78 -3.94 12.53
C ALA A 74 15.75 -2.80 11.50
N GLY A 75 14.55 -2.35 11.11
CA GLY A 75 14.34 -1.20 10.22
C GLY A 75 14.90 0.10 10.79
N ILE A 76 14.58 0.43 12.04
CA ILE A 76 15.13 1.60 12.76
C ILE A 76 16.65 1.54 12.80
N LYS A 77 17.23 0.39 13.17
CA LYS A 77 18.68 0.21 13.21
C LYS A 77 19.32 0.40 11.84
N ARG A 78 18.69 -0.07 10.77
CA ARG A 78 19.16 0.13 9.40
C ARG A 78 19.08 1.60 9.00
N ALA A 79 18.00 2.30 9.30
CA ALA A 79 17.84 3.72 9.01
C ALA A 79 18.92 4.55 9.71
N ASN A 80 19.10 4.36 11.03
CA ASN A 80 20.11 5.07 11.82
C ASN A 80 21.53 4.83 11.29
N ARG A 81 21.85 3.60 10.89
CA ARG A 81 23.16 3.26 10.29
C ARG A 81 23.45 4.01 8.98
N ASN A 82 22.42 4.49 8.29
CA ASN A 82 22.54 5.30 7.09
C ASN A 82 22.37 6.80 7.37
N GLY A 83 22.40 7.22 8.64
CA GLY A 83 22.29 8.63 9.04
C GLY A 83 20.87 9.21 8.97
N LEU A 84 19.84 8.37 8.77
CA LEU A 84 18.46 8.83 8.80
C LEU A 84 18.01 9.09 10.24
N ALA A 85 17.38 10.24 10.45
CA ALA A 85 16.87 10.67 11.76
C ALA A 85 15.33 10.84 11.78
N ARG A 86 14.69 10.83 10.61
CA ARG A 86 13.24 10.91 10.41
C ARG A 86 12.86 10.19 9.12
N VAL A 87 11.71 9.54 9.11
CA VAL A 87 11.12 8.89 7.93
C VAL A 87 9.63 9.21 7.84
N GLN A 88 9.12 9.28 6.62
CA GLN A 88 7.69 9.37 6.34
C GLN A 88 7.20 8.06 5.72
N SER A 89 6.15 7.47 6.29
CA SER A 89 5.53 6.30 5.66
C SER A 89 4.83 6.73 4.38
N ALA A 90 5.00 5.94 3.31
CA ALA A 90 4.32 6.13 2.02
C ALA A 90 3.16 5.15 1.81
N ARG A 91 3.18 4.03 2.55
CA ARG A 91 2.24 2.90 2.45
C ARG A 91 2.32 2.04 3.73
N TRP A 92 2.01 2.66 4.88
CA TRP A 92 1.82 1.99 6.17
C TRP A 92 0.79 2.81 6.93
N ASP A 93 -0.35 2.20 7.25
CA ASP A 93 -1.45 2.86 7.94
C ASP A 93 -1.14 3.02 9.44
N PHE A 94 -2.16 3.38 10.21
CA PHE A 94 -2.06 3.56 11.64
C PHE A 94 -1.84 2.28 12.46
N GLY A 95 -1.86 1.09 11.85
CA GLY A 95 -1.56 -0.18 12.49
C GLY A 95 -0.15 -0.27 13.08
N ILE A 96 0.81 0.52 12.60
CA ILE A 96 2.18 0.56 13.14
C ILE A 96 2.30 1.40 14.42
N LEU A 97 1.35 2.32 14.67
CA LEU A 97 1.45 3.29 15.76
C LEU A 97 1.58 2.66 17.16
N PRO A 98 0.84 1.57 17.51
CA PRO A 98 1.01 0.91 18.80
C PRO A 98 2.43 0.36 19.03
N PHE A 99 3.07 -0.16 17.99
CA PHE A 99 4.44 -0.69 18.07
C PHE A 99 5.47 0.43 18.23
N LEU A 100 5.27 1.57 17.55
CA LEU A 100 6.10 2.76 17.75
C LEU A 100 5.96 3.30 19.17
N GLU A 101 4.75 3.29 19.72
CA GLU A 101 4.48 3.68 21.10
C GLU A 101 5.18 2.76 22.11
N GLU A 102 5.12 1.44 21.90
CA GLU A 102 5.82 0.48 22.76
C GLU A 102 7.33 0.71 22.74
N LEU A 103 7.94 0.85 21.55
CA LEU A 103 9.35 1.16 21.45
C LEU A 103 9.70 2.51 22.08
N ARG A 104 8.80 3.50 22.05
CA ARG A 104 8.98 4.78 22.71
C ARG A 104 8.97 4.63 24.23
N GLN A 105 8.02 3.89 24.79
CA GLN A 105 7.92 3.61 26.23
C GLN A 105 9.14 2.85 26.74
N ASP A 106 9.64 1.90 25.96
CA ASP A 106 10.86 1.13 26.25
C ASP A 106 12.16 1.92 26.01
N LYS A 107 12.09 3.18 25.58
CA LYS A 107 13.23 4.04 25.23
C LYS A 107 14.12 3.45 24.13
N GLN A 108 13.52 2.69 23.22
CA GLN A 108 14.18 2.05 22.06
C GLN A 108 13.90 2.79 20.75
N LEU A 109 12.95 3.74 20.73
CA LEU A 109 12.67 4.57 19.58
C LEU A 109 13.81 5.59 19.36
N SER A 110 14.53 5.43 18.26
CA SER A 110 15.70 6.26 17.90
C SER A 110 15.59 6.89 16.50
N LEU A 111 14.42 6.75 15.88
CA LEU A 111 14.06 7.33 14.59
C LEU A 111 12.71 8.03 14.75
N ARG A 112 12.54 9.20 14.13
CA ARG A 112 11.26 9.92 14.12
C ARG A 112 10.39 9.44 12.96
N PHE A 113 9.07 9.40 13.17
CA PHE A 113 8.13 8.86 12.21
C PHE A 113 7.01 9.85 11.91
N ASP A 114 6.83 10.16 10.63
CA ASP A 114 5.62 10.75 10.09
C ASP A 114 4.81 9.61 9.45
N ILE A 115 3.73 9.18 10.10
CA ILE A 115 2.88 8.08 9.63
C ILE A 115 1.67 8.66 8.90
N ALA A 116 1.53 8.26 7.64
CA ALA A 116 0.44 8.68 6.79
C ALA A 116 -0.73 7.69 6.80
N TYR A 117 -1.95 8.20 6.90
CA TYR A 117 -3.14 7.42 6.60
C TYR A 117 -3.28 7.24 5.09
N LEU A 118 -3.32 6.00 4.60
CA LEU A 118 -3.55 5.72 3.18
C LEU A 118 -5.04 5.68 2.88
N LEU A 119 -5.49 6.58 2.00
CA LEU A 119 -6.86 6.63 1.53
C LEU A 119 -7.02 5.75 0.28
N SER A 120 -7.09 4.43 0.47
CA SER A 120 -7.04 3.42 -0.59
C SER A 120 -8.35 3.25 -1.37
N GLU A 121 -9.47 3.67 -0.80
CA GLU A 121 -10.82 3.47 -1.38
C GLU A 121 -11.21 4.52 -2.42
N HIS A 122 -10.29 5.43 -2.73
CA HIS A 122 -10.46 6.54 -3.67
C HIS A 122 -11.70 7.42 -3.38
N ARG A 123 -12.02 7.53 -2.09
CA ARG A 123 -13.08 8.37 -1.51
C ARG A 123 -12.71 8.68 -0.07
N LEU A 124 -13.22 9.80 0.46
CA LEU A 124 -13.06 10.18 1.86
C LEU A 124 -14.36 9.91 2.61
N GLU A 125 -14.32 8.95 3.54
CA GLU A 125 -15.46 8.60 4.38
C GLU A 125 -15.35 9.22 5.78
N VAL A 126 -16.48 9.25 6.50
CA VAL A 126 -16.51 9.72 7.90
C VAL A 126 -15.65 8.84 8.82
N SER A 127 -15.56 7.54 8.53
CA SER A 127 -14.68 6.62 9.26
C SER A 127 -13.20 6.97 9.12
N ASP A 128 -12.79 7.41 7.93
CA ASP A 128 -11.39 7.78 7.64
C ASP A 128 -11.02 9.02 8.45
N LEU A 129 -11.88 10.05 8.39
CA LEU A 129 -11.72 11.26 9.19
C LEU A 129 -11.65 10.95 10.69
N SER A 130 -12.52 10.07 11.19
CA SER A 130 -12.50 9.66 12.59
C SER A 130 -11.19 8.96 12.96
N ALA A 131 -10.68 8.08 12.11
CA ALA A 131 -9.40 7.40 12.33
C ALA A 131 -8.23 8.39 12.34
N ILE A 132 -8.18 9.31 11.37
CA ILE A 132 -7.15 10.36 11.27
C ILE A 132 -7.19 11.29 12.48
N GLU A 133 -8.36 11.81 12.84
CA GLU A 133 -8.48 12.71 13.98
C GLU A 133 -8.09 12.03 15.30
N ASN A 134 -8.45 10.76 15.50
CA ASN A 134 -8.08 10.01 16.70
C ASN A 134 -6.57 9.74 16.76
N ALA A 135 -5.95 9.36 15.64
CA ALA A 135 -4.50 9.15 15.57
C ALA A 135 -3.75 10.47 15.77
N HIS A 136 -4.16 11.54 15.09
CA HIS A 136 -3.58 12.88 15.22
C HIS A 136 -3.63 13.39 16.67
N LYS A 137 -4.78 13.25 17.36
CA LYS A 137 -4.92 13.65 18.77
C LYS A 137 -3.94 12.90 19.69
N LYS A 138 -3.63 11.64 19.37
CA LYS A 138 -2.76 10.79 20.19
C LYS A 138 -1.28 10.92 19.82
N TYR A 139 -0.98 11.14 18.54
CA TYR A 139 0.37 11.12 17.99
C TYR A 139 0.59 12.37 17.12
N HIS A 140 1.02 13.46 17.77
CA HIS A 140 1.36 14.70 17.10
C HIS A 140 2.47 15.41 17.88
N ASP A 141 3.63 14.74 17.93
CA ASP A 141 4.83 15.29 18.55
C ASP A 141 6.07 15.09 17.66
N GLU A 142 7.25 15.45 18.20
CA GLU A 142 8.52 15.40 17.47
C GLU A 142 8.90 13.98 17.02
N TRP A 143 8.46 12.94 17.74
CA TRP A 143 8.88 11.56 17.54
C TRP A 143 7.90 10.76 16.70
N ILE A 144 6.61 10.94 16.93
CA ILE A 144 5.55 10.25 16.19
C ILE A 144 4.48 11.28 15.79
N ASN A 145 4.30 11.43 14.49
CA ASN A 145 3.37 12.36 13.90
C ASN A 145 2.40 11.63 12.95
N ALA A 146 1.10 11.64 13.27
CA ALA A 146 0.04 11.00 12.51
C ALA A 146 -0.88 12.04 11.82
N SER A 147 -0.28 13.13 11.33
CA SER A 147 -1.01 14.26 10.71
C SER A 147 -1.00 14.25 9.19
N THR A 148 -0.59 13.14 8.58
CA THR A 148 -0.39 13.06 7.13
C THR A 148 -1.40 12.11 6.50
N VAL A 149 -1.91 12.45 5.32
CA VAL A 149 -2.78 11.61 4.51
C VAL A 149 -2.14 11.38 3.14
N LYS A 150 -2.17 10.13 2.69
CA LYS A 150 -1.68 9.69 1.38
C LYS A 150 -2.83 9.37 0.46
N LEU A 151 -2.85 10.01 -0.71
CA LEU A 151 -3.74 9.70 -1.82
C LEU A 151 -2.97 9.08 -2.99
N VAL A 152 -3.68 8.36 -3.84
CA VAL A 152 -3.15 7.78 -5.08
C VAL A 152 -4.08 8.16 -6.21
N LEU A 153 -3.59 8.93 -7.19
CA LEU A 153 -4.36 9.41 -8.33
C LEU A 153 -4.33 8.44 -9.51
N ASP A 154 -3.23 7.73 -9.71
CA ASP A 154 -3.05 6.78 -10.81
C ASP A 154 -2.07 5.64 -10.45
N GLY A 155 -1.83 4.75 -11.40
CA GLY A 155 -0.94 3.60 -11.24
C GLY A 155 0.51 3.90 -11.63
N VAL A 156 1.12 2.99 -12.37
CA VAL A 156 2.52 3.05 -12.82
C VAL A 156 2.61 2.88 -14.33
N VAL A 157 3.75 3.25 -14.92
CA VAL A 157 3.96 3.21 -16.38
C VAL A 157 4.09 1.76 -16.86
N GLU A 158 4.75 0.91 -16.07
CA GLU A 158 5.14 -0.46 -16.40
C GLU A 158 3.94 -1.39 -16.65
N SER A 159 2.81 -1.13 -16.00
CA SER A 159 1.56 -1.87 -16.16
C SER A 159 0.50 -1.09 -16.95
N HIS A 160 0.89 0.01 -17.60
CA HIS A 160 0.03 0.87 -18.40
C HIS A 160 -1.18 1.46 -17.62
N THR A 161 -1.00 1.68 -16.32
CA THR A 161 -2.05 2.16 -15.40
C THR A 161 -1.87 3.62 -14.98
N ALA A 162 -0.68 4.21 -15.13
CA ALA A 162 -0.46 5.65 -14.95
C ALA A 162 -1.26 6.46 -15.99
N ALA A 163 -1.86 7.57 -15.57
CA ALA A 163 -2.83 8.31 -16.37
C ALA A 163 -2.14 9.38 -17.23
N PHE A 164 -2.14 9.19 -18.54
CA PHE A 164 -1.58 10.12 -19.52
C PHE A 164 -2.65 10.87 -20.30
N ILE A 165 -2.28 12.02 -20.84
CA ILE A 165 -3.12 12.79 -21.77
C ILE A 165 -3.22 12.08 -23.11
N GLU A 166 -2.06 11.66 -23.64
CA GLU A 166 -1.95 10.89 -24.87
C GLU A 166 -1.84 9.38 -24.57
N PRO A 167 -2.23 8.49 -25.49
CA PRO A 167 -2.07 7.05 -25.32
C PRO A 167 -0.60 6.62 -25.17
N TYR A 168 -0.39 5.46 -24.54
CA TYR A 168 0.92 4.84 -24.45
C TYR A 168 1.48 4.50 -25.83
N THR A 169 2.78 4.75 -26.04
CA THR A 169 3.43 4.54 -27.35
C THR A 169 3.53 3.07 -27.76
N ASP A 170 3.66 2.17 -26.79
CA ASP A 170 3.75 0.71 -26.95
C ASP A 170 2.39 0.01 -26.78
N GLN A 171 1.41 0.69 -26.18
CA GLN A 171 0.02 0.23 -26.07
C GLN A 171 -1.01 1.33 -26.40
N PRO A 172 -1.18 1.69 -27.69
CA PRO A 172 -2.03 2.82 -28.09
C PRO A 172 -3.52 2.68 -27.75
N SER A 173 -3.98 1.50 -27.32
CA SER A 173 -5.36 1.25 -26.89
C SER A 173 -5.69 1.81 -25.51
N THR A 174 -4.70 2.25 -24.73
CA THR A 174 -4.89 2.79 -23.37
C THR A 174 -4.09 4.06 -23.16
N LYS A 175 -4.57 4.89 -22.23
CA LYS A 175 -3.88 6.05 -21.67
C LYS A 175 -3.78 5.96 -20.14
N GLY A 176 -4.02 4.77 -19.58
CA GLY A 176 -4.22 4.57 -18.15
C GLY A 176 -5.51 5.21 -17.63
N LEU A 177 -5.62 5.34 -16.31
CA LEU A 177 -6.86 5.78 -15.67
C LEU A 177 -6.58 6.54 -14.37
N LEU A 178 -7.34 7.61 -14.14
CA LEU A 178 -7.41 8.23 -12.82
C LEU A 178 -8.27 7.38 -11.88
N PHE A 179 -7.77 7.07 -10.70
CA PHE A 179 -8.50 6.32 -9.68
C PHE A 179 -9.59 7.15 -9.01
N TRP A 180 -9.49 8.48 -9.09
CA TRP A 180 -10.45 9.42 -8.57
C TRP A 180 -11.15 10.17 -9.71
N SER A 181 -12.41 10.56 -9.48
CA SER A 181 -12.96 11.68 -10.23
C SER A 181 -12.33 12.99 -9.70
N PRO A 182 -12.04 13.99 -10.56
CA PRO A 182 -11.47 15.26 -10.12
C PRO A 182 -12.29 15.94 -9.02
N GLU A 183 -13.62 15.84 -9.08
CA GLU A 183 -14.53 16.44 -8.10
C GLU A 183 -14.37 15.79 -6.72
N LYS A 184 -14.33 14.45 -6.66
CA LYS A 184 -14.14 13.72 -5.39
C LYS A 184 -12.76 13.96 -4.80
N TYR A 185 -11.73 14.02 -5.64
CA TYR A 185 -10.37 14.31 -5.18
C TYR A 185 -10.27 15.72 -4.60
N ASN A 186 -10.79 16.73 -5.32
CA ASN A 186 -10.78 18.12 -4.86
C ASN A 186 -11.55 18.32 -3.56
N ASP A 187 -12.72 17.67 -3.42
CA ASP A 187 -13.49 17.71 -2.18
C ASP A 187 -12.73 17.06 -1.01
N ALA A 188 -12.15 15.86 -1.21
CA ALA A 188 -11.36 15.19 -0.20
C ALA A 188 -10.16 16.04 0.24
N VAL A 189 -9.40 16.61 -0.71
CA VAL A 189 -8.25 17.48 -0.43
C VAL A 189 -8.69 18.72 0.36
N ALA A 190 -9.75 19.40 -0.07
CA ALA A 190 -10.26 20.58 0.63
C ALA A 190 -10.71 20.27 2.07
N GLN A 191 -11.35 19.11 2.28
CA GLN A 191 -11.76 18.67 3.61
C GLN A 191 -10.58 18.33 4.52
N LEU A 192 -9.53 17.71 3.98
CA LEU A 192 -8.31 17.36 4.72
C LEU A 192 -7.48 18.60 5.05
N ASP A 193 -7.29 19.51 4.08
CA ASP A 193 -6.56 20.76 4.23
C ASP A 193 -7.22 21.69 5.27
N LYS A 194 -8.56 21.80 5.25
CA LYS A 194 -9.31 22.56 6.27
C LYS A 194 -9.08 22.06 7.70
N ARG A 195 -8.64 20.80 7.87
CA ARG A 195 -8.30 20.21 9.17
C ARG A 195 -6.82 20.36 9.54
N GLY A 196 -6.03 21.01 8.70
CA GLY A 196 -4.59 21.20 8.90
C GLY A 196 -3.77 19.92 8.72
N LEU A 197 -4.31 18.93 8.00
CA LEU A 197 -3.61 17.69 7.70
C LEU A 197 -2.68 17.87 6.51
N GLN A 198 -1.48 17.31 6.59
CA GLN A 198 -0.54 17.31 5.47
C GLN A 198 -0.98 16.28 4.42
N ILE A 199 -0.96 16.65 3.16
CA ILE A 199 -1.39 15.81 2.05
C ILE A 199 -0.20 15.54 1.14
N TYR A 200 -0.04 14.28 0.72
CA TYR A 200 0.82 13.96 -0.41
C TYR A 200 0.15 12.91 -1.28
N THR A 201 0.31 13.09 -2.59
CA THR A 201 -0.43 12.33 -3.59
C THR A 201 0.55 11.65 -4.53
N HIS A 202 0.35 10.35 -4.75
CA HIS A 202 1.01 9.64 -5.83
C HIS A 202 0.36 10.05 -7.15
N ALA A 203 1.17 10.56 -8.07
CA ALA A 203 0.79 10.90 -9.44
C ALA A 203 2.01 10.64 -10.34
N ILE A 204 1.85 9.78 -11.35
CA ILE A 204 2.93 9.44 -12.29
C ILE A 204 2.68 10.03 -13.67
N GLY A 205 1.52 9.74 -14.26
CA GLY A 205 1.20 10.18 -15.60
C GLY A 205 0.87 11.67 -15.67
N ASP A 206 1.07 12.29 -16.83
CA ASP A 206 0.94 13.73 -17.00
C ASP A 206 -0.50 14.25 -16.89
N LEU A 207 -1.50 13.37 -17.01
CA LEU A 207 -2.89 13.70 -16.68
C LEU A 207 -3.13 13.72 -15.17
N ALA A 208 -2.48 12.83 -14.41
CA ALA A 208 -2.63 12.78 -12.94
C ALA A 208 -1.91 13.94 -12.22
N VAL A 209 -0.85 14.48 -12.82
CA VAL A 209 -0.10 15.63 -12.27
C VAL A 209 -0.84 16.97 -12.47
N ARG A 210 -1.80 17.04 -13.40
CA ARG A 210 -2.50 18.28 -13.78
C ARG A 210 -3.74 18.58 -12.96
#